data_AF-A0A2U1S434-F1
#
_entry.id   AF-A0A2U1S434-F1
#
_cell.length_a   1.000
_cell.length_b   1.000
_cell.length_c   1.000
_cell.angle_alpha   90.00
_cell.angle_beta   90.00
_cell.angle_gamma   90.00
#
_symmetry.space_group_name_H-M   'P 1'
#
loop_
_entity.id
_entity.type
_entity.pdbx_description
1 polymer ?
#
loop_
_entity_poly.entity_id
_entity_poly.type
_entity_poly.pdbx_seq_one_letter_code
_entity_poly.pdbx_strand_id
1 'polypeptide(L)'
;MSERSSLAVAHYWKTRAGQKEKQKQAGTIDRGLRSAVTGGAHMDGFIDLFTEIITHSGVSEQYIFRKKAIELPGFFRPTKEWDLLVVREDRLLVAIEAKSQVGSSFGNNFNNLTEEAMGSAIDLWTAYREGAFLAGPQPFLGYFFMLEDSDASNRPVKVQEPHR
;
A
#
# COMPACT_ATOMS: atom_id res chain seq x y z
N MET A 1 21.09 -3.23 2.92
CA MET A 1 19.90 -2.46 2.48
C MET A 1 19.68 -2.53 0.97
N SER A 2 20.62 -2.10 0.12
CA SER A 2 20.47 -2.14 -1.34
C SER A 2 20.13 -3.54 -1.90
N GLU A 3 20.83 -4.59 -1.45
CA GLU A 3 20.53 -5.98 -1.85
C GLU A 3 19.11 -6.42 -1.48
N ARG A 4 18.65 -6.07 -0.27
CA ARG A 4 17.27 -6.38 0.19
C ARG A 4 16.22 -5.67 -0.66
N SER A 5 16.46 -4.41 -1.02
CA SER A 5 15.58 -3.68 -1.94
C SER A 5 15.51 -4.34 -3.31
N SER A 6 16.63 -4.78 -3.88
CA SER A 6 16.65 -5.53 -5.14
C SER A 6 15.90 -6.87 -5.04
N LEU A 7 16.01 -7.57 -3.91
CA LEU A 7 15.25 -8.81 -3.66
C LEU A 7 13.73 -8.54 -3.58
N ALA A 8 13.31 -7.46 -2.93
CA ALA A 8 11.90 -7.06 -2.87
C ALA A 8 11.32 -6.75 -4.27
N VAL A 9 12.09 -6.03 -5.10
CA VAL A 9 11.73 -5.76 -6.51
C VAL A 9 11.65 -7.05 -7.32
N ALA A 10 12.63 -7.95 -7.19
CA ALA A 10 12.63 -9.24 -7.88
C ALA A 10 11.44 -10.11 -7.45
N HIS A 11 11.13 -10.14 -6.15
CA HIS A 11 9.96 -10.81 -5.61
C HIS A 11 8.66 -10.27 -6.22
N TYR A 12 8.51 -8.95 -6.28
CA TYR A 12 7.36 -8.29 -6.89
C TYR A 12 7.11 -8.80 -8.32
N TRP A 13 8.14 -8.75 -9.17
CA TRP A 13 8.01 -9.15 -10.58
C TRP A 13 7.77 -10.65 -10.74
N LYS A 14 8.48 -11.49 -9.99
CA LYS A 14 8.30 -12.95 -10.04
C LYS A 14 6.89 -13.36 -9.62
N THR A 15 6.40 -12.80 -8.51
CA THR A 15 5.07 -13.10 -7.99
C THR A 15 3.98 -12.61 -8.94
N ARG A 16 4.11 -11.40 -9.49
CA ARG A 16 3.18 -10.86 -10.48
C ARG A 16 3.13 -11.70 -11.76
N ALA A 17 4.28 -12.12 -12.28
CA ALA A 17 4.37 -13.01 -13.44
C ALA A 17 3.66 -14.35 -13.17
N GLY A 18 3.91 -14.96 -12.01
CA GLY A 18 3.23 -16.19 -11.60
C GLY A 18 1.72 -16.03 -11.44
N GLN A 19 1.26 -14.91 -10.85
CA GLN A 19 -0.18 -14.59 -10.74
C GLN A 19 -0.84 -14.46 -12.12
N LYS A 20 -0.16 -13.83 -13.09
CA LYS A 20 -0.65 -13.68 -14.47
C LYS A 20 -0.78 -15.02 -15.19
N GLU A 21 0.20 -15.92 -15.05
CA GLU A 21 0.14 -17.24 -15.68
C GLU A 21 -0.96 -18.13 -15.08
N LYS A 22 -1.14 -18.10 -13.75
CA LYS A 22 -2.25 -18.79 -13.08
C LYS A 22 -3.62 -18.32 -13.57
N GLN A 23 -3.80 -17.01 -13.77
CA GLN A 23 -5.05 -16.47 -14.32
C GLN A 23 -5.34 -16.95 -15.74
N LYS A 24 -4.31 -17.01 -16.60
CA LYS A 24 -4.47 -17.54 -17.97
C LYS A 24 -4.88 -19.01 -17.96
N GLN A 25 -4.28 -19.82 -17.08
CA GLN A 25 -4.56 -21.25 -16.96
C GLN A 25 -5.95 -21.54 -16.38
N ALA A 26 -6.46 -20.69 -15.49
CA ALA A 26 -7.75 -20.89 -14.84
C ALA A 26 -8.95 -20.71 -15.80
N GLY A 27 -8.77 -20.05 -16.95
CA GLY A 27 -9.80 -19.91 -18.01
C GLY A 27 -11.06 -19.12 -17.62
N THR A 28 -11.25 -18.82 -16.34
CA THR A 28 -12.37 -18.06 -15.81
C THR A 28 -11.99 -16.59 -15.66
N ILE A 29 -12.62 -15.73 -16.47
CA ILE A 29 -12.82 -14.31 -16.15
C ILE A 29 -13.90 -14.25 -15.05
N ASP A 30 -13.63 -14.88 -13.90
CA ASP A 30 -14.58 -14.86 -12.80
C ASP A 30 -14.47 -13.53 -12.07
N ARG A 31 -15.56 -12.76 -12.06
CA ARG A 31 -15.63 -11.47 -11.36
C ARG A 31 -15.34 -11.60 -9.86
N GLY A 32 -15.44 -12.82 -9.29
CA GLY A 32 -15.14 -13.13 -7.89
C GLY A 32 -13.66 -13.42 -7.56
N LEU A 33 -12.81 -13.70 -8.56
CA LEU A 33 -11.38 -14.02 -8.36
C LEU A 33 -10.47 -12.79 -8.44
N ARG A 34 -11.02 -11.57 -8.52
CA ARG A 34 -10.23 -10.36 -8.23
C ARG A 34 -9.52 -10.51 -6.88
N SER A 35 -10.15 -11.15 -5.89
CA SER A 35 -9.56 -11.47 -4.58
C SER A 35 -8.20 -12.20 -4.65
N ALA A 36 -8.00 -13.08 -5.63
CA ALA A 36 -6.78 -13.88 -5.79
C ALA A 36 -5.63 -13.11 -6.47
N VAL A 37 -5.94 -12.04 -7.18
CA VAL A 37 -4.98 -11.10 -7.78
C VAL A 37 -4.73 -9.91 -6.83
N THR A 38 -5.68 -9.62 -5.95
CA THR A 38 -5.67 -8.49 -5.00
C THR A 38 -5.14 -8.84 -3.62
N GLY A 39 -4.68 -10.07 -3.37
CA GLY A 39 -4.13 -10.46 -2.06
C GLY A 39 -2.81 -9.78 -1.67
N GLY A 40 -2.39 -8.73 -2.38
CA GLY A 40 -1.19 -7.94 -2.08
C GLY A 40 0.14 -8.70 -2.17
N ALA A 41 0.13 -10.01 -2.45
CA ALA A 41 1.29 -10.88 -2.28
C ALA A 41 2.53 -10.47 -3.08
N HIS A 42 2.38 -9.73 -4.19
CA HIS A 42 3.54 -9.18 -4.90
C HIS A 42 4.24 -8.06 -4.10
N MET A 43 3.54 -7.35 -3.21
CA MET A 43 4.09 -6.34 -2.31
C MET A 43 4.68 -6.92 -1.02
N ASP A 44 4.44 -8.20 -0.69
CA ASP A 44 4.93 -8.82 0.57
C ASP A 44 6.44 -8.61 0.77
N GLY A 45 7.24 -8.69 -0.30
CA GLY A 45 8.69 -8.44 -0.22
C GLY A 45 9.07 -7.03 0.24
N PHE A 46 8.25 -6.02 -0.07
CA PHE A 46 8.44 -4.65 0.44
C PHE A 46 7.95 -4.52 1.88
N ILE A 47 6.84 -5.17 2.25
CA ILE A 47 6.36 -5.20 3.64
C ILE A 47 7.36 -5.90 4.56
N ASP A 48 7.99 -6.99 4.09
CA ASP A 48 9.09 -7.66 4.77
C ASP A 48 10.29 -6.72 4.95
N LEU A 49 10.68 -5.99 3.90
CA LEU A 49 11.76 -5.01 3.95
C LEU A 49 11.47 -3.88 4.96
N PHE A 50 10.26 -3.33 4.99
CA PHE A 50 9.89 -2.30 5.95
C PHE A 50 9.87 -2.85 7.38
N THR A 51 9.38 -4.08 7.56
CA THR A 51 9.45 -4.78 8.85
C THR A 51 10.91 -4.89 9.31
N GLU A 52 11.82 -5.33 8.44
CA GLU A 52 13.25 -5.43 8.72
C GLU A 52 13.85 -4.06 9.10
N ILE A 53 13.53 -2.99 8.36
CA ILE A 53 14.00 -1.64 8.68
C ILE A 53 13.50 -1.19 10.06
N ILE A 54 12.23 -1.42 10.37
CA ILE A 54 11.61 -1.05 11.64
C ILE A 54 12.25 -1.83 12.80
N THR A 55 12.46 -3.14 12.65
CA THR A 55 13.10 -3.95 13.69
C THR A 55 14.55 -3.56 13.92
N HIS A 56 15.30 -3.24 12.87
CA HIS A 56 16.68 -2.73 12.98
C HIS A 56 16.75 -1.36 13.69
N SER A 57 15.66 -0.60 13.73
CA SER A 57 15.59 0.65 14.49
C SER A 57 15.29 0.45 15.99
N GLY A 58 15.13 -0.81 16.43
CA GLY A 58 14.95 -1.19 17.84
C GLY A 58 13.50 -1.48 18.24
N VAL A 59 12.56 -1.48 17.30
CA VAL A 59 11.16 -1.85 17.55
C VAL A 59 11.02 -3.37 17.53
N SER A 60 10.54 -3.96 18.63
CA SER A 60 10.27 -5.40 18.71
C SER A 60 9.15 -5.81 17.74
N GLU A 61 9.29 -6.96 17.08
CA GLU A 61 8.30 -7.51 16.14
C GLU A 61 6.91 -7.69 16.76
N GLN A 62 6.79 -7.85 18.09
CA GLN A 62 5.51 -7.96 18.78
C GLN A 62 4.62 -6.70 18.64
N TYR A 63 5.23 -5.56 18.30
CA TYR A 63 4.53 -4.29 18.07
C TYR A 63 4.23 -4.05 16.59
N ILE A 64 4.66 -4.94 15.69
CA ILE A 64 4.50 -4.79 14.25
C ILE A 64 3.36 -5.70 13.79
N PHE A 65 2.33 -5.09 13.20
CA PHE A 65 1.14 -5.78 12.73
C PHE A 65 1.08 -5.73 11.20
N ARG A 66 0.82 -6.90 10.61
CA ARG A 66 0.66 -7.11 9.17
C ARG A 66 -0.33 -8.24 8.93
N LYS A 67 -1.15 -8.16 7.88
CA LYS A 67 -2.19 -9.15 7.50
C LYS A 67 -3.34 -9.36 8.51
N LYS A 68 -3.17 -9.03 9.80
CA LYS A 68 -4.17 -9.14 10.86
C LYS A 68 -3.99 -8.00 11.85
N ALA A 69 -5.09 -7.55 12.45
CA ALA A 69 -5.10 -6.42 13.39
C ALA A 69 -4.44 -5.18 12.76
N ILE A 70 -4.88 -4.88 11.55
CA ILE A 70 -4.37 -3.80 10.69
C ILE A 70 -5.44 -2.73 10.40
N GLU A 71 -6.58 -2.84 11.06
CA GLU A 71 -7.71 -1.94 11.00
C GLU A 71 -7.44 -0.71 11.89
N LEU A 72 -7.47 0.48 11.30
CA LEU A 72 -7.44 1.76 12.02
C LEU A 72 -8.79 2.47 11.89
N PRO A 73 -9.20 3.25 12.90
CA PRO A 73 -10.39 4.10 12.80
C PRO A 73 -10.18 5.19 11.75
N GLY A 74 -11.22 5.46 10.97
CA GLY A 74 -11.32 6.62 10.08
C GLY A 74 -12.27 7.67 10.66
N PHE A 75 -12.31 8.84 10.02
CA PHE A 75 -13.27 9.89 10.35
C PHE A 75 -14.45 9.89 9.37
N PHE A 76 -14.17 9.83 8.07
CA PHE A 76 -15.18 9.83 7.02
C PHE A 76 -15.73 8.43 6.73
N ARG A 77 -15.00 7.38 7.14
CA ARG A 77 -15.44 5.98 7.13
C ARG A 77 -15.14 5.32 8.48
N PRO A 78 -15.86 4.24 8.84
CA PRO A 78 -15.66 3.58 10.14
C PRO A 78 -14.24 3.09 10.39
N THR A 79 -13.66 2.35 9.43
CA THR A 79 -12.30 1.81 9.53
C THR A 79 -11.61 1.70 8.17
N LYS A 80 -10.29 1.55 8.18
CA LYS A 80 -9.44 1.15 7.05
C LYS A 80 -8.43 0.10 7.49
N GLU A 81 -8.24 -0.92 6.65
CA GLU A 81 -7.07 -1.80 6.71
C GLU A 81 -5.84 -1.17 6.06
N TRP A 82 -4.70 -1.27 6.72
CA TRP A 82 -3.37 -0.82 6.28
C TRP A 82 -2.45 -2.01 6.03
N ASP A 83 -1.40 -1.85 5.21
CA ASP A 83 -0.50 -2.99 4.92
C ASP A 83 0.45 -3.32 6.08
N LEU A 84 0.91 -2.30 6.82
CA LEU A 84 1.77 -2.45 7.98
C LEU A 84 1.47 -1.38 9.03
N LEU A 85 1.30 -1.82 10.29
CA LEU A 85 1.19 -0.93 11.43
C LEU A 85 2.30 -1.20 12.46
N VAL A 86 2.68 -0.16 13.20
CA VAL A 86 3.41 -0.30 14.46
C VAL A 86 2.56 0.29 15.57
N VAL A 87 2.15 -0.55 16.53
CA VAL A 87 1.34 -0.16 17.68
C VAL A 87 2.01 -0.65 18.95
N ARG A 88 2.24 0.26 19.90
CA ARG A 88 2.84 -0.05 21.19
C ARG A 88 2.04 0.64 22.29
N GLU A 89 1.65 -0.12 23.32
CA GLU A 89 0.91 0.41 24.48
C GLU A 89 -0.36 1.17 24.02
N ASP A 90 -1.12 0.56 23.11
CA ASP A 90 -2.34 1.09 22.49
C ASP A 90 -2.15 2.42 21.71
N ARG A 91 -0.90 2.79 21.39
CA ARG A 91 -0.56 3.97 20.60
C ARG A 91 -0.06 3.59 19.23
N LEU A 92 -0.67 4.18 18.21
CA LEU A 92 -0.19 4.08 16.83
C LEU A 92 1.09 4.90 16.67
N LEU A 93 2.15 4.25 16.20
CA LEU A 93 3.45 4.86 15.91
C LEU A 93 3.72 4.97 14.42
N VAL A 94 3.32 3.96 13.63
CA VAL A 94 3.56 3.90 12.19
C VAL A 94 2.35 3.29 11.50
N ALA A 95 1.94 3.88 10.38
CA ALA A 95 1.04 3.27 9.41
C ALA A 95 1.66 3.39 8.02
N ILE A 96 1.83 2.26 7.32
CA ILE A 96 2.39 2.21 5.97
C ILE A 96 1.39 1.53 5.03
N GLU A 97 1.21 2.16 3.87
CA GLU A 97 0.46 1.62 2.74
C GLU A 97 1.39 1.43 1.54
N ALA A 98 1.28 0.28 0.88
CA ALA A 98 2.08 -0.09 -0.27
C ALA A 98 1.18 -0.22 -1.51
N LYS A 99 1.48 0.58 -2.53
CA LYS A 99 0.75 0.63 -3.79
C LYS A 99 1.66 0.25 -4.95
N SER A 100 1.08 -0.20 -6.05
CA SER A 100 1.84 -0.43 -7.29
C SER A 100 1.06 -0.07 -8.53
N GLN A 101 1.78 0.26 -9.60
CA GLN A 101 1.21 0.67 -10.87
C GLN A 101 2.03 0.09 -12.04
N VAL A 102 1.40 -0.79 -12.80
CA VAL A 102 2.02 -1.60 -13.85
C VAL A 102 0.97 -1.90 -14.94
N GLY A 103 1.36 -1.87 -16.22
CA GLY A 103 0.52 -2.20 -17.36
C GLY A 103 -0.11 -1.00 -18.07
N SER A 104 -0.92 -1.24 -19.09
CA SER A 104 -1.26 -0.24 -20.12
C SER A 104 -2.17 0.93 -19.72
N SER A 105 -2.69 0.99 -18.49
CA SER A 105 -3.63 2.03 -18.05
C SER A 105 -3.05 2.90 -16.93
N PHE A 106 -1.90 3.54 -17.18
CA PHE A 106 -1.24 4.38 -16.18
C PHE A 106 -2.09 5.62 -15.81
N GLY A 107 -2.66 6.35 -16.77
CA GLY A 107 -3.40 7.59 -16.48
C GLY A 107 -4.63 7.41 -15.59
N ASN A 108 -5.56 6.54 -15.96
CA ASN A 108 -6.78 6.29 -15.17
C ASN A 108 -6.47 5.67 -13.81
N ASN A 109 -5.50 4.75 -13.76
CA ASN A 109 -5.09 4.13 -12.50
C ASN A 109 -4.39 5.12 -11.58
N PHE A 110 -3.61 6.05 -12.13
CA PHE A 110 -2.89 7.07 -11.36
C PHE A 110 -3.84 8.00 -10.59
N ASN A 111 -4.86 8.54 -11.26
CA ASN A 111 -5.82 9.44 -10.60
C ASN A 111 -6.55 8.73 -9.46
N ASN A 112 -7.07 7.53 -9.72
CA ASN A 112 -7.77 6.73 -8.70
C ASN A 112 -6.85 6.41 -7.51
N LEU A 113 -5.60 6.00 -7.75
CA LEU A 113 -4.63 5.71 -6.70
C LEU A 113 -4.25 6.96 -5.90
N THR A 114 -4.11 8.10 -6.57
CA THR A 114 -3.79 9.38 -5.93
C THR A 114 -4.93 9.83 -5.03
N GLU A 115 -6.18 9.77 -5.51
CA GLU A 115 -7.37 10.06 -4.71
C GLU A 115 -7.50 9.11 -3.51
N GLU A 116 -7.22 7.81 -3.70
CA GLU A 116 -7.28 6.83 -2.60
C GLU A 116 -6.22 7.09 -1.53
N ALA A 117 -4.99 7.40 -1.93
CA ALA A 117 -3.89 7.70 -1.02
C ALA A 117 -4.15 9.01 -0.26
N MET A 118 -4.55 10.08 -0.96
CA MET A 118 -4.91 11.35 -0.32
C MET A 118 -6.13 11.18 0.60
N GLY A 119 -7.17 10.50 0.14
CA GLY A 119 -8.38 10.23 0.90
C GLY A 119 -8.08 9.46 2.18
N SER A 120 -7.26 8.40 2.10
CA SER A 120 -6.87 7.62 3.28
C SER A 120 -5.99 8.40 4.25
N ALA A 121 -5.10 9.26 3.75
CA ALA A 121 -4.29 10.13 4.60
C ALA A 121 -5.14 11.18 5.32
N ILE A 122 -6.03 11.87 4.59
CA ILE A 122 -6.93 12.89 5.15
C ILE A 122 -7.88 12.26 6.18
N ASP A 123 -8.41 11.07 5.89
CA ASP A 123 -9.28 10.31 6.79
C ASP A 123 -8.57 9.98 8.11
N LEU A 124 -7.36 9.42 8.06
CA LEU A 124 -6.55 9.11 9.24
C LEU A 124 -6.18 10.38 10.03
N TRP A 125 -5.73 11.43 9.34
CA TRP A 125 -5.32 12.66 10.02
C TRP A 125 -6.48 13.40 10.67
N THR A 126 -7.65 13.35 10.05
CA THR A 126 -8.87 13.90 10.63
C THR A 126 -9.26 13.09 11.86
N ALA A 127 -9.26 11.75 11.78
CA ALA A 127 -9.55 10.90 12.94
C ALA A 127 -8.57 11.13 14.10
N TYR A 128 -7.28 11.30 13.81
CA TYR A 128 -6.26 11.64 14.80
C TYR A 128 -6.52 12.99 15.46
N ARG A 129 -6.79 14.03 14.67
CA ARG A 129 -7.07 15.38 15.17
C ARG A 129 -8.33 15.43 16.05
N GLU A 130 -9.37 14.69 15.67
CA GLU A 130 -10.66 14.65 16.39
C GLU A 130 -10.67 13.65 17.57
N GLY A 131 -9.53 13.06 17.92
CA GLY A 131 -9.37 12.25 19.13
C GLY A 131 -9.87 10.80 19.01
N ALA A 132 -9.96 10.24 17.80
CA ALA A 132 -10.28 8.82 17.61
C ALA A 132 -9.15 7.88 18.08
N PHE A 133 -7.95 8.42 18.33
CA PHE A 133 -6.79 7.71 18.85
C PHE A 133 -6.47 8.17 20.27
N LEU A 134 -5.82 7.30 21.06
CA LEU A 134 -5.28 7.71 22.36
C LEU A 134 -4.29 8.86 22.19
N ALA A 135 -4.32 9.82 23.12
CA ALA A 135 -3.41 10.95 23.12
C ALA A 135 -1.94 10.47 23.11
N GLY A 136 -1.15 10.99 22.17
CA GLY A 136 0.20 10.54 21.91
C GLY A 136 0.95 11.42 20.91
N PRO A 137 2.15 11.02 20.50
CA PRO A 137 2.84 11.64 19.39
C PRO A 137 2.09 11.35 18.08
N GLN A 138 2.21 12.30 17.13
CA GLN A 138 1.70 12.10 15.79
C GLN A 138 2.38 10.85 15.16
N PRO A 139 1.62 9.86 14.65
CA PRO A 139 2.22 8.68 14.03
C PRO A 139 3.00 9.05 12.77
N PHE A 140 3.92 8.19 12.35
CA PHE A 140 4.50 8.27 11.01
C PHE A 140 3.53 7.65 9.99
N LEU A 141 3.19 8.42 8.95
CA LEU A 141 2.37 7.94 7.84
C LEU A 141 3.21 7.79 6.57
N GLY A 142 3.36 6.55 6.10
CA GLY A 142 4.18 6.22 4.93
C GLY A 142 3.36 5.69 3.76
N TYR A 143 3.66 6.17 2.56
CA TYR A 143 3.17 5.59 1.31
C TYR A 143 4.35 5.14 0.47
N PHE A 144 4.32 3.89 0.01
CA PHE A 144 5.30 3.35 -0.92
C PHE A 144 4.64 3.01 -2.25
N PHE A 145 5.27 3.39 -3.36
CA PHE A 145 4.79 3.10 -4.71
C PHE A 145 5.84 2.34 -5.51
N MET A 146 5.48 1.13 -5.97
CA MET A 146 6.24 0.39 -6.99
C MET A 146 5.68 0.70 -8.38
N LEU A 147 6.46 1.41 -9.19
CA LEU A 147 6.06 1.83 -10.54
C LEU A 147 6.83 1.04 -11.59
N GLU A 148 6.13 0.56 -12.62
CA GLU A 148 6.78 0.03 -13.82
C GLU A 148 7.41 1.16 -14.62
N ASP A 149 8.70 1.02 -14.91
CA ASP A 149 9.37 1.87 -15.89
C ASP A 149 9.08 1.35 -17.31
N SER A 150 8.37 2.16 -18.10
CA SER A 150 7.98 1.83 -19.48
C SER A 150 7.71 3.11 -20.27
N ASP A 151 7.69 3.02 -21.60
CA ASP A 151 7.27 4.15 -22.44
C ASP A 151 5.89 4.68 -22.06
N ALA A 152 4.98 3.81 -21.64
CA ALA A 152 3.61 4.20 -21.29
C ALA A 152 3.52 4.94 -19.95
N SER A 153 4.41 4.64 -18.98
CA SER A 153 4.46 5.37 -17.70
C SER A 153 5.22 6.69 -17.80
N ASN A 154 6.15 6.81 -18.75
CA ASN A 154 6.93 8.03 -18.97
C ASN A 154 6.28 9.02 -19.96
N ARG A 155 5.18 8.65 -20.62
CA ARG A 155 4.48 9.53 -21.57
C ARG A 155 3.66 10.60 -20.85
N PRO A 156 3.76 11.88 -21.24
CA PRO A 156 2.89 12.94 -20.73
C PRO A 156 1.42 12.62 -20.99
N VAL A 157 0.56 12.90 -20.00
CA VAL A 157 -0.89 12.77 -20.13
C VAL A 157 -1.47 14.11 -20.55
N LYS A 158 -2.36 14.11 -21.54
CA LYS A 158 -3.07 15.32 -21.96
C LYS A 158 -4.10 15.70 -20.89
N VAL A 159 -4.01 16.93 -20.40
CA VAL A 159 -4.96 17.50 -19.43
C VAL A 159 -5.98 18.37 -20.17
N GLN A 160 -7.25 18.28 -19.78
CA GLN A 160 -8.31 19.18 -20.25
C GLN A 160 -8.91 19.91 -19.04
N GLU A 161 -8.70 21.22 -18.96
CA GLU A 161 -9.23 22.07 -17.91
C GLU A 161 -9.96 23.27 -18.54
N PRO A 162 -11.16 23.06 -19.12
CA PRO A 162 -11.86 24.09 -19.89
C PRO A 162 -12.38 25.28 -19.04
N HIS A 163 -12.22 25.22 -17.72
CA HIS A 163 -12.73 26.22 -16.75
C HIS A 163 -11.62 26.79 -15.86
N ARG A 164 -10.35 26.74 -16.30
CA ARG A 164 -9.23 27.39 -15.61
C ARG A 164 -9.32 28.92 -15.66
#